data_AF-A0A8D2GN82-F1
#
_entry.id   AF-A0A8D2GN82-F1
#
_cell.length_a   1.000
_cell.length_b   1.000
_cell.length_c   1.000
_cell.angle_alpha   90.00
_cell.angle_beta   90.00
_cell.angle_gamma   90.00
#
_symmetry.space_group_name_H-M   'P 1'
#
loop_
_entity.id
_entity.type
_entity.pdbx_description
1 polymer ?
#
loop_
_entity_poly.entity_id
_entity_poly.type
_entity_poly.pdbx_seq_one_letter_code
_entity_poly.pdbx_strand_id
1 'polypeptide(L)'
;MNLERLRKRVRQYLDQQQYQSALFWADKVASLSHEDPQDVYWLAQCLYLTAQYHRAAHALRSRKLDKLYEACRYLAARCHYAAKEHQQALDILDMEEPINKRLFEKYLKDESGLKDPSSDWEMSQSSIKSSICLLRGKIYDALDNRTLATYSYKEALKLDVYCFEAFDLLTSHHMLTAQEGLQT
;
A
#
# COMPACT_ATOMS: atom_id res chain seq x y z
N MET A 1 30.25 2.03 5.74
CA MET A 1 29.31 0.89 5.78
C MET A 1 28.50 0.91 4.49
N ASN A 2 28.35 -0.20 3.77
CA ASN A 2 27.68 -0.19 2.46
C ASN A 2 26.17 -0.37 2.64
N LEU A 3 25.38 0.69 2.42
CA LEU A 3 23.92 0.71 2.57
C LEU A 3 23.22 -0.30 1.67
N GLU A 4 23.65 -0.43 0.41
CA GLU A 4 23.09 -1.40 -0.55
C GLU A 4 23.19 -2.84 -0.04
N ARG A 5 24.34 -3.19 0.55
CA ARG A 5 24.54 -4.51 1.14
C ARG A 5 23.58 -4.76 2.31
N LEU A 6 23.31 -3.74 3.13
CA LEU A 6 22.37 -3.85 4.25
C LEU A 6 20.92 -3.92 3.77
N ARG A 7 20.51 -3.11 2.78
CA ARG A 7 19.19 -3.19 2.14
C ARG A 7 18.92 -4.61 1.63
N LYS A 8 19.86 -5.18 0.88
CA LYS A 8 19.77 -6.56 0.40
C LYS A 8 19.66 -7.57 1.55
N ARG A 9 20.36 -7.35 2.66
CA ARG A 9 20.30 -8.23 3.84
C ARG A 9 18.95 -8.16 4.54
N VAL A 10 18.34 -6.98 4.65
CA VAL A 10 16.99 -6.80 5.19
C VAL A 10 15.98 -7.58 4.35
N ARG A 11 16.05 -7.45 3.01
CA ARG A 11 15.18 -8.20 2.09
C ARG A 11 15.35 -9.72 2.24
N GLN A 12 16.59 -10.21 2.35
CA GLN A 12 16.85 -11.62 2.63
C GLN A 12 16.22 -12.11 3.94
N TYR A 13 16.28 -11.31 5.02
CA TYR A 13 15.63 -11.68 6.28
C TYR A 13 14.10 -11.67 6.17
N LEU A 14 13.53 -10.79 5.36
CA LEU A 14 12.09 -10.80 5.07
C LEU A 14 11.68 -12.07 4.31
N ASP A 15 12.43 -12.45 3.27
CA ASP A 15 12.18 -13.67 2.49
C ASP A 15 12.31 -14.93 3.36
N GLN A 16 13.23 -14.93 4.32
CA GLN A 16 13.44 -16.00 5.30
C GLN A 16 12.49 -15.93 6.51
N GLN A 17 11.57 -14.96 6.55
CA GLN A 17 10.62 -14.75 7.64
C GLN A 17 11.29 -14.49 9.01
N GLN A 18 12.53 -14.02 9.00
CA GLN A 18 13.31 -13.65 10.19
C GLN A 18 13.00 -12.20 10.60
N TYR A 19 11.75 -11.94 10.99
CA TYR A 19 11.23 -10.58 11.11
C TYR A 19 11.93 -9.71 12.16
N GLN A 20 12.40 -10.30 13.27
CA GLN A 20 13.13 -9.55 14.30
C GLN A 20 14.50 -9.08 13.78
N SER A 21 15.21 -9.95 13.04
CA SER A 21 16.46 -9.60 12.38
C SER A 21 16.24 -8.55 11.28
N ALA A 22 15.20 -8.73 10.46
CA ALA A 22 14.82 -7.75 9.44
C ALA A 22 14.55 -6.38 10.05
N LEU A 23 13.74 -6.32 11.11
CA LEU A 23 13.37 -5.08 11.81
C LEU A 23 14.59 -4.37 12.39
N PHE A 24 15.47 -5.11 13.08
CA PHE A 24 16.70 -4.53 13.65
C PHE A 24 17.57 -3.88 12.57
N TRP A 25 17.81 -4.58 11.46
CA TRP A 25 18.65 -4.05 10.40
C TRP A 25 17.96 -2.94 9.59
N ALA A 26 16.64 -3.01 9.39
CA ALA A 26 15.88 -1.96 8.74
C ALA A 26 15.94 -0.63 9.52
N ASP A 27 15.87 -0.68 10.85
CA ASP A 27 16.04 0.49 11.74
C ASP A 27 17.41 1.15 11.55
N LYS A 28 18.48 0.34 11.47
CA LYS A 28 19.83 0.83 11.21
C LYS A 28 19.98 1.40 9.82
N VAL A 29 19.41 0.75 8.81
CA VAL A 29 19.43 1.26 7.42
C VAL A 29 18.74 2.61 7.33
N ALA A 30 17.50 2.74 7.84
CA ALA A 30 16.76 4.00 7.81
C ALA A 30 17.49 5.13 8.56
N SER A 31 18.15 4.83 9.67
CA SER A 31 18.95 5.82 10.41
C SER A 31 20.21 6.23 9.63
N LEU A 32 20.91 5.26 9.01
CA LEU A 32 22.16 5.50 8.28
C LEU A 32 21.95 6.16 6.91
N SER A 33 20.76 6.01 6.31
CA SER A 33 20.39 6.67 5.06
C SER A 33 19.76 8.06 5.27
N HIS A 34 19.79 8.58 6.50
CA HIS A 34 19.14 9.85 6.86
C HIS A 34 17.64 9.87 6.56
N GLU A 35 16.97 8.78 6.89
CA GLU A 35 15.54 8.59 6.73
C GLU A 35 15.07 8.65 5.27
N ASP A 36 15.85 8.04 4.37
CA ASP A 36 15.45 7.86 2.97
C ASP A 36 14.04 7.21 2.89
N PRO A 37 13.12 7.74 2.05
CA PRO A 37 11.75 7.26 1.98
C PRO A 37 11.60 5.75 1.72
N GLN A 38 12.48 5.16 0.91
CA GLN A 38 12.45 3.72 0.61
C GLN A 38 12.83 2.90 1.83
N ASP A 39 13.85 3.33 2.57
CA ASP A 39 14.31 2.64 3.77
C ASP A 39 13.30 2.78 4.92
N VAL A 40 12.65 3.93 5.05
CA VAL A 40 11.54 4.12 6.00
C VAL A 40 10.35 3.24 5.64
N TYR A 41 10.03 3.09 4.35
CA TYR A 41 9.00 2.16 3.90
C TYR A 41 9.31 0.72 4.31
N TRP A 42 10.54 0.25 4.09
CA TRP A 42 10.94 -1.11 4.50
C TRP A 42 10.97 -1.30 6.02
N LEU A 43 11.34 -0.27 6.78
CA LEU A 43 11.21 -0.28 8.24
C LEU A 43 9.74 -0.43 8.66
N ALA A 44 8.84 0.36 8.06
CA ALA A 44 7.40 0.26 8.33
C ALA A 44 6.85 -1.13 7.95
N GLN A 45 7.32 -1.72 6.85
CA GLN A 45 6.95 -3.08 6.44
C GLN A 45 7.38 -4.12 7.49
N CYS A 46 8.60 -3.99 8.04
CA CYS A 46 9.07 -4.88 9.12
C CYS A 46 8.24 -4.70 10.40
N LEU A 47 7.90 -3.45 10.76
CA LEU A 47 7.02 -3.16 11.90
C LEU A 47 5.63 -3.78 11.71
N TYR A 48 5.05 -3.69 10.51
CA TYR A 48 3.77 -4.31 10.19
C TYR A 48 3.83 -5.84 10.33
N LEU A 49 4.87 -6.49 9.79
CA LEU A 49 5.04 -7.95 9.86
C LEU A 49 5.30 -8.47 11.29
N THR A 50 5.72 -7.59 12.19
CA THR A 50 5.85 -7.88 13.63
C THR A 50 4.63 -7.45 14.44
N ALA A 51 3.49 -7.18 13.78
CA ALA A 51 2.22 -6.75 14.37
C ALA A 51 2.28 -5.41 15.14
N GLN A 52 3.28 -4.57 14.86
CA GLN A 52 3.46 -3.25 15.48
C GLN A 52 2.79 -2.16 14.65
N TYR A 53 1.48 -2.30 14.43
CA TYR A 53 0.73 -1.53 13.43
C TYR A 53 0.79 -0.01 13.63
N HIS A 54 0.60 0.48 14.86
CA HIS A 54 0.65 1.93 15.13
C HIS A 54 2.06 2.50 14.93
N ARG A 55 3.10 1.74 15.27
CA ARG A 55 4.50 2.16 15.03
C ARG A 55 4.79 2.24 13.53
N ALA A 56 4.32 1.27 12.75
CA ALA A 56 4.44 1.28 11.29
C ALA A 56 3.70 2.47 10.68
N ALA A 57 2.44 2.69 11.04
CA ALA A 57 1.66 3.84 10.56
C ALA A 57 2.32 5.17 10.94
N HIS A 58 2.78 5.32 12.19
CA HIS A 58 3.46 6.51 12.66
C HIS A 58 4.76 6.78 11.89
N ALA A 59 5.57 5.75 11.61
CA ALA A 59 6.82 5.90 10.87
C ALA A 59 6.60 6.55 9.48
N LEU A 60 5.51 6.18 8.80
CA LEU A 60 5.13 6.73 7.50
C LEU A 60 4.49 8.13 7.61
N ARG A 61 3.54 8.29 8.51
CA ARG A 61 2.70 9.51 8.62
C ARG A 61 3.45 10.69 9.26
N SER A 62 4.32 10.45 10.24
CA SER A 62 5.12 11.51 10.87
C SER A 62 6.01 12.25 9.87
N ARG A 63 6.43 11.55 8.80
CA ARG A 63 7.24 12.07 7.69
C ARG A 63 6.42 12.46 6.47
N LYS A 64 5.08 12.41 6.55
CA LYS A 64 4.13 12.70 5.46
C LYS A 64 4.33 11.83 4.21
N LEU A 65 4.91 10.64 4.35
CA LEU A 65 5.19 9.74 3.22
C LEU A 65 3.90 9.17 2.62
N ASP A 66 2.85 9.02 3.42
CA ASP A 66 1.49 8.64 3.01
C ASP A 66 0.86 9.63 2.01
N LYS A 67 1.27 10.90 2.05
CA LYS A 67 0.80 11.93 1.11
C LYS A 67 1.58 11.92 -0.21
N LEU A 68 2.85 11.47 -0.16
CA LEU A 68 3.77 11.50 -1.29
C LEU A 68 3.70 10.21 -2.12
N TYR A 69 3.74 9.05 -1.45
CA TYR A 69 3.87 7.74 -2.09
C TYR A 69 2.63 6.87 -1.84
N GLU A 70 2.05 6.32 -2.91
CA GLU A 70 0.87 5.46 -2.82
C GLU A 70 1.15 4.18 -2.01
N ALA A 71 2.34 3.59 -2.14
CA ALA A 71 2.77 2.44 -1.36
C ALA A 71 2.77 2.72 0.15
N CYS A 72 3.26 3.90 0.55
CA CYS A 72 3.25 4.33 1.94
C CYS A 72 1.81 4.59 2.43
N ARG A 73 0.95 5.20 1.59
CA ARG A 73 -0.47 5.41 1.93
C ARG A 73 -1.19 4.10 2.16
N TYR A 74 -1.02 3.16 1.25
CA TYR A 74 -1.56 1.81 1.34
C TYR A 74 -1.10 1.11 2.62
N LEU A 75 0.21 1.10 2.90
CA LEU A 75 0.75 0.44 4.08
C LEU A 75 0.25 1.10 5.38
N ALA A 76 0.17 2.43 5.43
CA ALA A 76 -0.37 3.15 6.58
C ALA A 76 -1.86 2.79 6.82
N ALA A 77 -2.69 2.80 5.79
CA ALA A 77 -4.09 2.38 5.89
C ALA A 77 -4.21 0.91 6.31
N ARG A 78 -3.37 0.04 5.73
CA ARG A 78 -3.34 -1.40 6.06
C ARG A 78 -2.99 -1.64 7.53
N CYS A 79 -2.13 -0.82 8.13
CA CYS A 79 -1.83 -0.86 9.56
C CYS A 79 -3.08 -0.58 10.40
N HIS A 80 -3.79 0.51 10.12
CA HIS A 80 -5.02 0.85 10.84
C HIS A 80 -6.13 -0.19 10.62
N TYR A 81 -6.27 -0.73 9.41
CA TYR A 81 -7.19 -1.84 9.15
C TYR A 81 -6.86 -3.10 9.98
N ALA A 82 -5.57 -3.47 10.07
CA ALA A 82 -5.13 -4.59 10.89
C ALA A 82 -5.36 -4.35 12.40
N ALA A 83 -5.28 -3.08 12.84
CA ALA A 83 -5.62 -2.65 14.19
C ALA A 83 -7.14 -2.49 14.45
N LYS A 84 -8.00 -2.84 13.48
CA LYS A 84 -9.47 -2.69 13.54
C LYS A 84 -9.98 -1.24 13.62
N GLU A 85 -9.15 -0.28 13.23
CA GLU A 85 -9.48 1.14 13.16
C GLU A 85 -9.99 1.50 11.76
N HIS A 86 -11.13 0.93 11.37
CA HIS A 86 -11.62 0.97 9.99
C HIS A 86 -11.87 2.39 9.45
N GLN A 87 -12.42 3.29 10.26
CA GLN A 87 -12.63 4.68 9.85
C GLN A 87 -11.31 5.40 9.58
N GLN A 88 -10.30 5.26 10.45
CA GLN A 88 -8.99 5.87 10.25
C GLN A 88 -8.29 5.33 9.00
N ALA A 89 -8.43 4.02 8.75
CA ALA A 89 -7.91 3.39 7.53
C ALA A 89 -8.56 4.00 6.28
N LEU A 90 -9.87 4.23 6.29
CA LEU A 90 -10.60 4.86 5.20
C LEU A 90 -10.12 6.30 4.97
N ASP A 91 -10.05 7.10 6.05
CA ASP A 91 -9.61 8.50 5.98
C ASP A 91 -8.21 8.63 5.35
N ILE A 92 -7.30 7.68 5.63
CA ILE A 92 -5.96 7.66 5.02
C ILE A 92 -6.01 7.36 3.52
N LEU A 93 -6.87 6.44 3.07
CA LEU A 93 -7.02 6.12 1.66
C LEU A 93 -7.68 7.25 0.86
N ASP A 94 -8.66 7.93 1.46
CA ASP A 94 -9.47 8.96 0.83
C ASP A 94 -8.85 10.36 0.95
N MET A 95 -7.64 10.48 1.51
CA MET A 95 -6.83 11.69 1.42
C MET A 95 -6.74 12.14 -0.04
N GLU A 96 -7.44 13.25 -0.35
CA GLU A 96 -7.34 13.90 -1.66
C GLU A 96 -5.87 14.10 -1.99
N GLU A 97 -5.48 13.66 -3.18
CA GLU A 97 -4.13 13.94 -3.65
C GLU A 97 -3.88 15.44 -3.57
N PRO A 98 -2.75 15.89 -3.00
CA PRO A 98 -2.43 17.29 -2.99
C PRO A 98 -2.50 17.80 -4.43
N ILE A 99 -3.22 18.89 -4.68
CA ILE A 99 -3.37 19.51 -6.00
C ILE A 99 -1.98 19.66 -6.67
N ASN A 100 -0.96 19.96 -5.87
CA ASN A 100 0.43 20.07 -6.29
C ASN A 100 1.01 18.78 -6.89
N LYS A 101 0.61 17.59 -6.42
CA LYS A 101 1.04 16.30 -7.00
C LYS A 101 0.40 16.07 -8.36
N ARG A 102 -0.90 16.35 -8.51
CA ARG A 102 -1.61 16.30 -9.81
C ARG A 102 -1.04 17.29 -10.81
N LEU A 103 -0.71 18.50 -10.37
CA LEU A 103 -0.08 19.51 -11.21
C LEU A 103 1.36 19.13 -11.58
N PHE A 104 2.12 18.56 -10.65
CA PHE A 104 3.49 18.10 -10.88
C PHE A 104 3.53 16.91 -11.85
N GLU A 105 2.67 15.91 -11.70
CA GLU A 105 2.53 14.79 -12.64
C GLU A 105 2.05 15.23 -14.03
N LYS A 106 1.20 16.26 -14.10
CA LYS A 106 0.75 16.85 -15.37
C LYS A 106 1.88 17.61 -16.07
N TYR A 107 2.71 18.34 -15.32
CA TYR A 107 3.87 19.05 -15.86
C TYR A 107 4.98 18.09 -16.34
N LEU A 108 5.25 17.01 -15.59
CA LEU A 108 6.29 16.03 -15.93
C LEU A 108 5.92 15.08 -17.08
N LYS A 109 4.63 14.94 -17.41
CA LYS A 109 4.17 14.16 -18.57
C LYS A 109 4.42 14.87 -19.91
N ASP A 110 4.47 16.20 -19.93
CA ASP A 110 4.65 16.98 -21.17
C ASP A 110 6.12 17.08 -21.60
N GLU A 111 7.09 16.90 -20.69
CA GLU A 111 8.53 16.91 -21.03
C GLU A 111 9.22 15.60 -20.60
N SER A 112 9.20 14.59 -21.47
CA SER A 112 10.15 13.46 -21.50
C SER A 112 10.30 12.59 -20.22
N GLY A 113 9.68 11.41 -20.24
CA GLY A 113 10.30 10.14 -19.84
C GLY A 113 10.94 9.99 -18.45
N LEU A 114 10.57 10.79 -17.44
CA LEU A 114 11.08 10.61 -16.08
C LEU A 114 10.42 9.38 -15.45
N LYS A 115 11.25 8.43 -15.01
CA LYS A 115 10.81 7.28 -14.21
C LYS A 115 10.04 7.79 -13.01
N ASP A 116 8.81 7.31 -12.86
CA ASP A 116 7.98 7.56 -11.69
C ASP A 116 8.80 7.23 -10.42
N PRO A 117 8.91 8.11 -9.41
CA PRO A 117 9.66 7.84 -8.18
C PRO A 117 9.25 6.53 -7.47
N SER A 118 8.06 6.01 -7.77
CA SER A 118 7.56 4.72 -7.27
C SER A 118 8.06 3.51 -8.08
N SER A 119 8.51 3.71 -9.32
CA SER A 119 9.04 2.67 -10.22
C SER A 119 10.27 1.98 -9.63
N ASP A 120 11.01 2.65 -8.75
CA ASP A 120 12.28 2.17 -8.22
C ASP A 120 12.11 1.23 -7.02
N TRP A 121 10.90 1.09 -6.47
CA TRP A 121 10.63 0.20 -5.32
C TRP A 121 10.16 -1.21 -5.75
N GLU A 122 10.34 -1.56 -7.03
CA GLU A 122 9.91 -2.84 -7.63
C GLU A 122 8.38 -3.06 -7.59
N MET A 123 7.59 -1.99 -7.41
CA MET A 123 6.13 -2.06 -7.35
C MET A 123 5.51 -1.43 -8.60
N SER A 124 4.61 -2.15 -9.28
CA SER A 124 3.90 -1.57 -10.42
C SER A 124 2.78 -0.64 -9.95
N GLN A 125 2.63 0.50 -10.61
CA GLN A 125 1.58 1.48 -10.32
C GLN A 125 0.16 0.88 -10.40
N SER A 126 -0.08 -0.05 -11.33
CA SER A 126 -1.37 -0.75 -11.41
C SER A 126 -1.60 -1.69 -10.21
N SER A 127 -0.58 -2.43 -9.78
CA SER A 127 -0.69 -3.36 -8.64
C SER A 127 -0.99 -2.65 -7.32
N ILE A 128 -0.39 -1.47 -7.11
CA ILE A 128 -0.61 -0.71 -5.86
C ILE A 128 -2.02 -0.10 -5.84
N LYS A 129 -2.50 0.43 -6.97
CA LYS A 129 -3.86 0.96 -7.07
C LYS A 129 -4.92 -0.13 -6.92
N SER A 130 -4.70 -1.30 -7.51
CA SER A 130 -5.58 -2.46 -7.28
C SER A 130 -5.60 -2.85 -5.79
N SER A 131 -4.43 -2.93 -5.15
CA SER A 131 -4.32 -3.23 -3.71
C SER A 131 -5.04 -2.21 -2.82
N ILE A 132 -4.98 -0.92 -3.18
CA ILE A 132 -5.73 0.15 -2.49
C ILE A 132 -7.23 -0.05 -2.64
N CYS A 133 -7.73 -0.34 -3.85
CA CYS A 133 -9.16 -0.60 -4.09
C CYS A 133 -9.64 -1.85 -3.33
N LEU A 134 -8.86 -2.92 -3.31
CA LEU A 134 -9.15 -4.12 -2.53
C LEU A 134 -9.24 -3.79 -1.03
N LEU A 135 -8.26 -3.06 -0.48
CA LEU A 135 -8.28 -2.68 0.93
C LEU A 135 -9.47 -1.77 1.25
N ARG A 136 -9.79 -0.82 0.37
CA ARG A 136 -10.98 0.03 0.51
C ARG A 136 -12.26 -0.80 0.56
N GLY A 137 -12.37 -1.82 -0.31
CA GLY A 137 -13.49 -2.76 -0.28
C GLY A 137 -13.62 -3.47 1.06
N LYS A 138 -12.50 -3.99 1.60
CA LYS A 138 -12.45 -4.65 2.92
C LYS A 138 -12.82 -3.71 4.07
N ILE A 139 -12.40 -2.45 3.99
CA ILE A 139 -12.76 -1.43 4.98
C ILE A 139 -14.26 -1.16 4.93
N TYR A 140 -14.84 -0.96 3.75
CA TYR A 140 -16.29 -0.77 3.62
C TYR A 140 -17.10 -1.97 4.08
N ASP A 141 -16.63 -3.19 3.81
CA ASP A 141 -17.28 -4.42 4.27
C ASP A 141 -17.26 -4.51 5.80
N ALA A 142 -16.12 -4.17 6.44
CA ALA A 142 -16.02 -4.07 7.90
C ALA A 142 -16.83 -2.92 8.53
N LEU A 143 -17.28 -1.96 7.72
CA LEU A 143 -18.18 -0.86 8.10
C LEU A 143 -19.63 -1.11 7.66
N ASP A 144 -19.97 -2.35 7.27
CA ASP A 144 -21.29 -2.77 6.80
C ASP A 144 -21.81 -2.00 5.56
N ASN A 145 -20.91 -1.37 4.79
CA ASN A 145 -21.25 -0.65 3.56
C ASN A 145 -20.99 -1.53 2.32
N ARG A 146 -21.83 -2.56 2.17
CA ARG A 146 -21.71 -3.59 1.13
C ARG A 146 -21.73 -3.05 -0.30
N THR A 147 -22.48 -1.97 -0.57
CA THR A 147 -22.56 -1.35 -1.90
C THR A 147 -21.22 -0.76 -2.31
N LEU A 148 -20.58 0.02 -1.43
CA LEU A 148 -19.27 0.59 -1.70
C LEU A 148 -18.16 -0.47 -1.67
N ALA A 149 -18.31 -1.51 -0.85
CA ALA A 149 -17.40 -2.66 -0.85
C ALA A 149 -17.39 -3.35 -2.23
N THR A 150 -18.58 -3.69 -2.74
CA THR A 150 -18.76 -4.32 -4.06
C THR A 150 -18.14 -3.47 -5.18
N TYR A 151 -18.42 -2.16 -5.19
CA TYR A 151 -17.84 -1.24 -6.15
C TYR A 151 -16.30 -1.26 -6.09
N SER A 152 -15.74 -1.17 -4.89
CA SER A 152 -14.29 -1.14 -4.69
C SER A 152 -13.59 -2.43 -5.12
N TYR A 153 -14.19 -3.60 -4.85
CA TYR A 153 -13.66 -4.89 -5.32
C TYR A 153 -13.71 -5.01 -6.86
N LYS A 154 -14.78 -4.53 -7.50
CA LYS A 154 -14.86 -4.47 -8.98
C LYS A 154 -13.76 -3.59 -9.57
N GLU A 155 -13.51 -2.42 -8.98
CA GLU A 155 -12.41 -1.54 -9.41
C GLU A 155 -11.03 -2.19 -9.22
N ALA A 156 -10.82 -2.96 -8.15
CA ALA A 156 -9.58 -3.71 -7.95
C ALA A 156 -9.31 -4.71 -9.09
N LEU A 157 -10.33 -5.45 -9.54
CA LEU A 157 -10.22 -6.40 -10.67
C LEU A 157 -10.02 -5.73 -12.02
N LYS A 158 -10.61 -4.55 -12.24
CA LYS A 158 -10.36 -3.76 -13.47
C LYS A 158 -8.90 -3.32 -13.58
N LEU A 159 -8.26 -3.03 -12.45
CA LEU A 159 -6.86 -2.59 -12.38
C LEU A 159 -5.87 -3.77 -12.43
N ASP A 160 -6.23 -4.89 -11.81
CA ASP A 160 -5.45 -6.12 -11.80
C ASP A 160 -6.36 -7.35 -11.89
N VAL A 161 -6.40 -7.96 -13.07
CA VAL A 161 -7.19 -9.17 -13.34
C VAL A 161 -6.74 -10.37 -12.50
N TYR A 162 -5.51 -10.35 -11.97
CA TYR A 162 -4.96 -11.42 -11.13
C TYR A 162 -5.27 -11.24 -9.64
N CYS A 163 -6.00 -10.18 -9.25
CA CYS A 163 -6.41 -9.92 -7.88
C CYS A 163 -7.49 -10.91 -7.41
N PHE A 164 -7.10 -12.17 -7.20
CA PHE A 164 -8.00 -13.26 -6.82
C PHE A 164 -8.78 -12.95 -5.55
N GLU A 165 -8.17 -12.28 -4.56
CA GLU A 165 -8.85 -11.94 -3.32
C GLU A 165 -10.07 -11.01 -3.54
N ALA A 166 -9.99 -10.07 -4.48
CA ALA A 166 -11.15 -9.25 -4.85
C ALA A 166 -12.26 -10.08 -5.51
N PHE A 167 -11.88 -11.01 -6.39
CA PHE A 167 -12.81 -11.93 -7.04
C PHE A 167 -13.49 -12.87 -6.05
N ASP A 168 -12.73 -13.45 -5.13
CA ASP A 168 -13.23 -14.34 -4.10
C ASP A 168 -14.22 -13.62 -3.18
N LEU A 169 -13.90 -12.40 -2.72
CA LEU A 169 -14.81 -11.59 -1.92
C LEU A 169 -16.12 -11.29 -2.66
N LEU A 170 -16.06 -10.95 -3.95
CA LEU A 170 -17.26 -10.69 -4.76
C LEU A 170 -18.16 -11.92 -4.91
N THR A 171 -17.59 -13.11 -5.08
CA THR A 171 -18.32 -14.36 -5.33
C THR A 171 -18.81 -15.01 -4.03
N SER A 172 -17.97 -15.07 -2.99
CA SER A 172 -18.28 -15.70 -1.70
C SER A 172 -19.39 -14.99 -0.92
N HIS A 173 -19.42 -13.65 -0.95
CA HIS A 173 -20.45 -12.91 -0.21
C HIS A 173 -21.80 -12.84 -0.93
N HIS A 174 -22.01 -13.51 -2.07
CA HIS A 174 -23.15 -13.29 -2.97
C HIS A 174 -23.29 -11.80 -3.40
N MET A 175 -22.16 -11.09 -3.56
CA MET A 175 -22.15 -9.69 -4.00
C MET A 175 -22.31 -9.55 -5.53
N LEU A 176 -22.16 -10.64 -6.26
CA LEU A 176 -22.58 -10.76 -7.66
C LEU A 176 -23.93 -11.48 -7.69
N THR A 177 -25.02 -10.76 -7.99
CA THR A 177 -26.18 -11.41 -8.58
C THR A 177 -25.78 -11.94 -9.95
N ALA A 178 -26.29 -13.11 -10.35
CA ALA A 178 -25.82 -13.93 -11.47
C ALA A 178 -25.85 -13.29 -12.88
N GLN A 179 -26.02 -11.98 -13.01
CA GLN A 179 -26.32 -11.29 -14.27
C GLN A 179 -25.14 -10.57 -14.92
N GLU A 180 -23.97 -10.48 -14.28
CA GLU A 180 -22.83 -9.71 -14.84
C GLU A 180 -21.68 -10.58 -15.38
N GLY A 181 -21.85 -11.91 -15.42
CA GLY A 181 -20.78 -12.86 -15.79
C GLY A 181 -20.67 -13.26 -17.27
N LEU A 182 -21.54 -12.80 -18.18
CA LEU A 182 -21.60 -13.33 -19.55
C LEU A 182 -21.87 -12.26 -20.61
N GLN A 183 -20.97 -11.29 -20.75
CA GLN A 183 -20.76 -10.59 -22.02
C GLN A 183 -19.26 -10.46 -22.29
N THR A 184 -18.66 -11.59 -22.64
CA THR A 184 -17.43 -11.65 -23.45
C THR A 184 -17.82 -11.74 -24.92
#